data_AF-A0A091C2A0-F1
#
_entry.id   AF-A0A091C2A0-F1
#
_cell.length_a   1.000
_cell.length_b   1.000
_cell.length_c   1.000
_cell.angle_alpha   90.00
_cell.angle_beta   90.00
_cell.angle_gamma   90.00
#
_symmetry.space_group_name_H-M   'P 1'
#
loop_
_entity.id
_entity.type
_entity.pdbx_description
1 polymer ?
#
loop_
_entity_poly.entity_id
_entity_poly.type
_entity_poly.pdbx_seq_one_letter_code
_entity_poly.pdbx_strand_id
1 'polypeptide(L)'
;MAKVSAAVKKHSNAGLLYLTILTDPTTGGVTASFAMQGDIILSEPQALIGFAGRRVIENAIKQELPEDFQRAEFLLEHGFVDQIVTRKELKSRIYELVHMHMMKGWR
;
A
#
# COMPACT_ATOMS: atom_id res chain seq x y z
N MET A 1 -5.76 1.93 -14.40
CA MET A 1 -5.34 0.69 -13.72
C MET A 1 -4.41 -0.12 -14.61
N ALA A 2 -4.91 -0.86 -15.60
CA ALA A 2 -4.12 -1.78 -16.44
C ALA A 2 -2.82 -1.18 -17.02
N LYS A 3 -2.87 0.03 -17.59
CA LYS A 3 -1.69 0.72 -18.13
C LYS A 3 -0.55 0.87 -17.11
N VAL A 4 -0.87 1.27 -15.89
CA VAL A 4 0.14 1.53 -14.84
C VAL A 4 0.66 0.21 -14.27
N SER A 5 -0.22 -0.76 -14.02
CA SER A 5 0.19 -2.10 -13.59
C SER A 5 1.12 -2.79 -14.60
N ALA A 6 0.89 -2.60 -15.90
CA ALA A 6 1.81 -3.10 -16.92
C ALA A 6 3.20 -2.45 -16.83
N ALA A 7 3.27 -1.16 -16.49
CA ALA A 7 4.54 -0.47 -16.25
C ALA A 7 5.23 -0.97 -14.96
N VAL A 8 4.48 -1.17 -13.88
CA VAL A 8 4.99 -1.77 -12.63
C VAL A 8 5.54 -3.17 -12.89
N LYS A 9 4.88 -3.99 -13.71
CA LYS A 9 5.41 -5.32 -14.06
C LYS A 9 6.70 -5.24 -14.88
N LYS A 10 6.82 -4.29 -15.82
CA LYS A 10 8.07 -4.04 -16.54
C LYS A 10 9.20 -3.61 -15.59
N HIS A 11 8.89 -2.76 -14.61
CA HIS A 11 9.84 -2.32 -13.57
C HIS A 11 10.32 -3.50 -12.70
N SER A 12 9.38 -4.32 -12.20
CA SER A 12 9.69 -5.54 -11.45
C SER A 12 10.52 -6.55 -12.26
N ASN A 13 10.21 -6.76 -13.54
CA ASN A 13 11.00 -7.63 -14.41
C ASN A 13 12.45 -7.14 -14.63
N ALA A 14 12.71 -5.85 -14.43
CA ALA A 14 14.07 -5.29 -14.46
C ALA A 14 14.83 -5.45 -13.13
N GLY A 15 14.21 -6.07 -12.12
CA GLY A 15 14.81 -6.29 -10.81
C GLY A 15 14.93 -5.04 -9.95
N LEU A 16 14.11 -4.02 -10.21
CA LEU A 16 14.13 -2.74 -9.49
C LEU A 16 13.09 -2.70 -8.37
N LEU A 17 13.45 -2.09 -7.23
CA LEU A 17 12.58 -1.91 -6.06
C LEU A 17 11.43 -0.94 -6.34
N TYR A 18 10.20 -1.40 -6.16
CA TYR A 18 9.00 -0.58 -6.15
C TYR A 18 8.40 -0.49 -4.73
N LEU A 19 8.61 0.65 -4.09
CA LEU A 19 8.07 0.96 -2.76
C LEU A 19 6.75 1.72 -2.91
N THR A 20 5.68 1.24 -2.30
CA THR A 20 4.40 1.97 -2.23
C THR A 20 4.14 2.48 -0.82
N ILE A 21 3.50 3.64 -0.73
CA ILE A 21 3.13 4.28 0.53
C ILE A 21 1.65 4.65 0.43
N LEU A 22 0.82 3.98 1.21
CA LEU A 22 -0.62 4.13 1.24
C LEU A 22 -1.00 5.20 2.26
N THR A 23 -1.58 6.30 1.78
CA THR A 23 -2.03 7.43 2.61
C THR A 23 -3.55 7.51 2.65
N ASP A 24 -4.09 8.26 3.60
CA ASP A 24 -5.53 8.41 3.77
C ASP A 24 -6.16 9.39 2.75
N PRO A 25 -7.21 9.00 2.01
CA PRO A 25 -7.65 7.64 1.72
C PRO A 25 -6.99 7.08 0.43
N THR A 26 -6.78 5.76 0.39
CA THR A 26 -6.41 5.04 -0.84
C THR A 26 -7.48 4.02 -1.17
N THR A 27 -8.38 4.36 -2.10
CA THR A 27 -9.56 3.52 -2.39
C THR A 27 -9.78 3.23 -3.87
N GLY A 28 -10.70 2.30 -4.16
CA GLY A 28 -11.17 2.04 -5.51
C GLY A 28 -10.11 1.40 -6.40
N GLY A 29 -10.09 1.83 -7.67
CA GLY A 29 -9.21 1.28 -8.68
C GLY A 29 -7.72 1.46 -8.38
N VAL A 30 -7.34 2.45 -7.56
CA VAL A 30 -5.94 2.65 -7.17
C VAL A 30 -5.49 1.50 -6.25
N THR A 31 -6.25 1.21 -5.20
CA THR A 31 -6.03 0.07 -4.29
C THR A 31 -6.04 -1.25 -5.03
N ALA A 32 -6.96 -1.44 -5.98
CA ALA A 32 -7.03 -2.64 -6.81
C ALA A 32 -6.00 -2.67 -7.97
N SER A 33 -4.98 -1.82 -7.95
CA SER A 33 -3.92 -1.82 -8.94
C SER A 33 -2.57 -1.46 -8.33
N PHE A 34 -1.89 -0.45 -8.86
CA PHE A 34 -0.48 -0.18 -8.58
C PHE A 34 -0.17 0.10 -7.11
N ALA A 35 -1.14 0.55 -6.31
CA ALA A 35 -0.94 0.77 -4.88
C ALA A 35 -0.61 -0.53 -4.11
N MET A 36 -1.19 -1.66 -4.54
CA MET A 36 -1.01 -3.00 -3.94
C MET A 36 -0.05 -3.88 -4.73
N GLN A 37 0.80 -3.29 -5.57
CA GLN A 37 1.79 -4.01 -6.38
C GLN A 37 3.23 -3.66 -6.00
N GLY A 38 3.43 -3.02 -4.84
CA GLY A 38 4.74 -2.74 -4.27
C GLY A 38 5.46 -4.03 -3.87
N ASP A 39 6.79 -4.03 -3.98
CA ASP A 39 7.63 -5.05 -3.34
C ASP A 39 7.61 -4.89 -1.82
N ILE A 40 7.43 -3.64 -1.36
CA ILE A 40 7.16 -3.28 0.04
C ILE A 40 6.04 -2.24 0.03
N ILE A 41 5.03 -2.45 0.87
CA ILE A 41 3.84 -1.63 1.03
C ILE A 41 3.85 -1.02 2.44
N LEU A 42 4.12 0.27 2.51
CA LEU A 42 4.01 1.05 3.74
C LEU A 42 2.64 1.69 3.83
N SER A 43 2.18 1.98 5.05
CA SER A 43 1.02 2.84 5.28
C SER A 43 1.25 3.82 6.42
N GLU A 44 0.49 4.92 6.41
CA GLU A 44 0.40 5.79 7.57
C GLU A 44 -0.63 5.25 8.59
N PRO A 45 -0.47 5.57 9.88
CA PRO A 45 -1.43 5.15 10.90
C PRO A 45 -2.86 5.57 10.55
N GLN A 46 -3.83 4.69 10.80
CA GLN A 46 -5.27 4.92 10.64
C GLN A 46 -5.74 5.22 9.20
N ALA A 47 -4.86 5.12 8.19
CA ALA A 47 -5.24 5.39 6.80
C ALA A 47 -6.36 4.47 6.34
N LEU A 48 -7.38 5.03 5.67
CA LEU A 48 -8.46 4.25 5.08
C LEU A 48 -8.04 3.69 3.72
N ILE A 49 -7.97 2.36 3.62
CA ILE A 49 -7.52 1.65 2.43
C ILE A 49 -8.51 0.55 2.07
N GLY A 50 -9.08 0.62 0.87
CA GLY A 50 -9.99 -0.42 0.43
C GLY A 50 -10.55 -0.25 -0.97
N PHE A 51 -10.90 -1.36 -1.63
CA PHE A 51 -11.46 -1.31 -2.98
C PHE A 51 -12.86 -0.68 -3.01
N ALA A 52 -13.80 -1.21 -2.22
CA ALA A 52 -15.16 -0.69 -2.12
C ALA A 52 -15.32 0.09 -0.81
N GLY A 53 -16.13 1.15 -0.84
CA GLY A 53 -16.44 1.90 0.39
C GLY A 53 -17.29 1.08 1.35
N ARG A 54 -17.09 1.28 2.65
CA ARG A 54 -17.79 0.62 3.77
C ARG A 54 -19.30 0.43 3.53
N ARG A 55 -20.01 1.52 3.21
CA ARG A 55 -21.46 1.52 2.94
C ARG A 55 -21.87 0.58 1.80
N VAL A 56 -21.06 0.47 0.75
CA VAL A 56 -21.35 -0.43 -0.38
C VAL A 56 -21.23 -1.89 0.07
N ILE A 57 -20.23 -2.19 0.90
CA ILE A 57 -20.00 -3.54 1.43
C ILE A 57 -21.10 -3.93 2.42
N GLU A 58 -21.40 -3.08 3.41
CA GLU A 58 -22.46 -3.30 4.41
C GLU A 58 -23.82 -3.53 3.74
N ASN A 59 -24.14 -2.75 2.72
CA ASN A 59 -25.38 -2.92 1.94
C ASN A 59 -25.44 -4.27 1.23
N ALA A 60 -24.31 -4.82 0.80
CA ALA A 60 -24.22 -6.09 0.10
C ALA A 60 -24.29 -7.29 1.06
N ILE A 61 -23.58 -7.24 2.20
CA ILE A 61 -23.53 -8.34 3.17
C ILE A 61 -24.64 -8.28 4.23
N LYS A 62 -25.35 -7.16 4.33
CA LYS A 62 -26.42 -6.89 5.32
C LYS A 62 -25.95 -7.03 6.78
N GLN A 63 -24.71 -6.65 7.05
CA GLN A 63 -24.07 -6.68 8.36
C GLN A 63 -23.23 -5.43 8.55
N GLU A 64 -23.06 -5.02 9.80
CA GLU A 64 -22.14 -3.94 10.17
C GLU A 64 -20.70 -4.45 10.14
N LEU A 65 -19.78 -3.59 9.69
CA LEU A 65 -18.36 -3.91 9.67
C LEU A 65 -17.69 -3.45 10.97
N PRO A 66 -16.59 -4.10 11.43
CA PRO A 66 -15.79 -3.65 12.55
C PRO A 66 -15.34 -2.19 12.41
N GLU A 67 -15.21 -1.44 13.51
CA GLU A 67 -14.89 0.00 13.48
C GLU A 67 -13.60 0.31 12.70
N ASP A 68 -12.59 -0.53 12.91
CA ASP A 68 -11.26 -0.52 12.31
C ASP A 68 -11.20 -1.14 10.90
N PHE A 69 -12.31 -1.63 10.36
CA PHE A 69 -12.35 -2.20 9.02
C PHE A 69 -11.76 -1.21 7.99
N GLN A 70 -10.89 -1.72 7.11
CA GLN A 70 -10.15 -0.94 6.10
C GLN A 70 -9.14 0.07 6.66
N ARG A 71 -8.87 0.08 7.98
CA ARG A 71 -7.75 0.87 8.52
C ARG A 71 -6.42 0.19 8.26
N ALA A 72 -5.35 0.98 8.22
CA ALA A 72 -3.99 0.49 8.04
C ALA A 72 -3.64 -0.65 9.00
N GLU A 73 -4.09 -0.56 10.26
CA GLU A 73 -3.93 -1.57 11.31
C GLU A 73 -4.63 -2.88 10.94
N PHE A 74 -5.89 -2.81 10.50
CA PHE A 74 -6.63 -3.97 10.01
C PHE A 74 -5.91 -4.62 8.81
N LEU A 75 -5.41 -3.81 7.87
CA LEU A 75 -4.69 -4.33 6.70
C LEU A 75 -3.34 -4.97 7.06
N LEU A 76 -2.63 -4.41 8.06
CA LEU A 76 -1.38 -4.99 8.57
C LEU A 76 -1.64 -6.36 9.20
N GLU A 77 -2.67 -6.49 10.03
CA GLU A 77 -3.06 -7.78 10.65
C GLU A 77 -3.45 -8.85 9.62
N HIS A 78 -4.00 -8.44 8.47
CA HIS A 78 -4.40 -9.34 7.39
C HIS A 78 -3.32 -9.53 6.31
N GLY A 79 -2.12 -8.96 6.49
CA GLY A 79 -0.98 -9.16 5.59
C GLY A 79 -1.03 -8.38 4.27
N PHE A 80 -1.82 -7.30 4.18
CA PHE A 80 -1.88 -6.42 3.00
C PHE A 80 -0.92 -5.22 3.08
N VAL A 81 -0.46 -4.87 4.27
CA VAL A 81 0.53 -3.81 4.52
C VAL A 81 1.71 -4.43 5.25
N ASP A 82 2.93 -4.12 4.84
CA ASP A 82 4.15 -4.68 5.46
C ASP A 82 4.52 -3.94 6.75
N GLN A 83 4.29 -2.62 6.77
CA GLN A 83 4.62 -1.79 7.94
C GLN A 83 3.79 -0.49 7.98
N ILE A 84 3.36 -0.12 9.19
CA ILE A 84 2.80 1.19 9.47
C ILE A 84 3.91 2.12 9.96
N VAL A 85 4.04 3.29 9.34
CA VAL A 85 5.12 4.25 9.63
C VAL A 85 4.53 5.65 9.80
N THR A 86 4.89 6.32 10.90
CA THR A 86 4.42 7.69 11.13
C THR A 86 5.06 8.66 10.12
N ARG A 87 4.34 9.73 9.75
CA ARG A 87 4.83 10.75 8.80
C ARG A 87 6.22 11.30 9.15
N LYS A 88 6.53 11.44 10.44
CA LYS A 88 7.81 11.97 10.93
C LYS A 88 8.98 11.02 10.65
N GLU A 89 8.75 9.71 10.73
CA GLU A 89 9.76 8.67 10.54
C GLU A 89 9.86 8.22 9.08
N LEU A 90 8.83 8.48 8.29
CA LEU A 90 8.70 8.02 6.90
C LEU A 90 9.92 8.35 6.05
N LYS A 91 10.50 9.55 6.20
CA LYS A 91 11.72 9.93 5.47
C LYS A 91 12.91 9.01 5.79
N SER A 92 13.16 8.75 7.07
CA SER A 92 14.24 7.85 7.50
C SER A 92 13.99 6.44 6.97
N ARG A 93 12.74 5.98 7.09
CA ARG A 93 12.39 4.61 6.70
C ARG A 93 12.52 4.38 5.19
N ILE A 94 12.06 5.33 4.37
CA ILE A 94 12.26 5.29 2.91
C ILE A 94 13.76 5.25 2.59
N TYR A 95 14.56 6.10 3.24
CA TYR A 95 16.00 6.13 3.02
C TYR A 95 16.64 4.77 3.30
N GLU A 96 16.35 4.15 4.44
CA GLU A 96 16.87 2.82 4.80
C GLU A 96 16.49 1.76 3.76
N LEU A 97 15.20 1.70 3.40
CA LEU A 97 14.70 0.71 2.44
C LEU A 97 15.34 0.89 1.08
N VAL A 98 15.39 2.11 0.56
CA VAL A 98 16.04 2.38 -0.72
C VAL A 98 17.53 2.04 -0.64
N HIS A 99 18.22 2.49 0.41
CA HIS A 99 19.66 2.27 0.59
C HIS A 99 20.02 0.77 0.61
N MET A 100 19.24 -0.06 1.32
CA MET A 100 19.44 -1.51 1.36
C MET A 100 19.28 -2.19 0.00
N HIS A 101 18.47 -1.63 -0.90
CA HIS A 101 18.20 -2.18 -2.23
C HIS A 101 18.98 -1.47 -3.35
N MET A 102 19.89 -0.55 -3.01
CA MET A 102 20.76 0.07 -4.00
C MET A 102 21.73 -0.96 -4.59
N MET A 103 21.79 -1.03 -5.93
CA MET A 103 22.80 -1.84 -6.60
C MET A 103 24.20 -1.25 -6.39
N LYS A 104 25.21 -2.12 -6.27
CA LYS A 104 26.62 -1.70 -6.24
C LYS A 104 26.93 -0.84 -7.46
N GLY A 105 27.38 0.40 -7.23
CA GLY A 105 27.77 1.35 -8.29
C GLY A 105 26.79 2.48 -8.56
N TRP A 106 25.61 2.49 -7.93
CA TRP A 106 24.73 3.67 -7.92
C TRP A 106 25.33 4.71 -6.97
N ARG A 107 25.97 5.75 -7.52
CA ARG A 107 26.52 6.90 -6.80
C ARG A 107 25.66 8.13 -7.04
#